data_AF-A0A968XT50-F1
#
_entry.id   AF-A0A968XT50-F1
#
_cell.length_a   1.000
_cell.length_b   1.000
_cell.length_c   1.000
_cell.angle_alpha   90.00
_cell.angle_beta   90.00
_cell.angle_gamma   90.00
#
_symmetry.space_group_name_H-M   'P 1'
#
loop_
_entity.id
_entity.type
_entity.pdbx_description
1 polymer ?
#
loop_
_entity_poly.entity_id
_entity_poly.type
_entity_poly.pdbx_seq_one_letter_code
_entity_poly.pdbx_strand_id
1 'polypeptide(L)'
;MVILSTYRPGARIAGSGKSSLHASCRAVDFKPTRNHAKVVAWLKANHGGGVGTYSGSMNHIHIDNGAYVRFHRGGGRSYAKKRTSSRKA
;
A
#
# COMPACT_ATOMS: atom_id res chain seq x y z
N MET A 1 1.80 -9.07 -16.15
CA MET A 1 2.11 -8.58 -14.79
C MET A 1 3.62 -8.51 -14.66
N VAL A 2 4.15 -7.51 -13.94
CA VAL A 2 5.59 -7.34 -13.70
C VAL A 2 5.84 -7.39 -12.20
N ILE A 3 6.76 -8.26 -11.77
CA ILE A 3 7.28 -8.24 -10.40
C ILE A 3 8.35 -7.15 -10.32
N LEU A 4 8.21 -6.25 -9.37
CA LEU A 4 9.14 -5.14 -9.18
C LEU A 4 10.13 -5.43 -8.06
N SER A 5 9.67 -6.00 -6.95
CA SER A 5 10.54 -6.31 -5.82
C SER A 5 9.98 -7.46 -4.97
N THR A 6 10.85 -8.28 -4.41
CA THR A 6 10.52 -9.37 -3.48
C THR A 6 11.43 -9.28 -2.26
N TYR A 7 12.51 -10.07 -2.19
CA TYR A 7 13.47 -9.98 -1.11
C TYR A 7 14.39 -8.76 -1.28
N ARG A 8 14.57 -8.00 -0.21
CA ARG A 8 15.53 -6.89 -0.13
C ARG A 8 16.30 -6.97 1.19
N PRO A 9 17.57 -7.43 1.19
CA PRO A 9 18.38 -7.55 2.40
C PRO A 9 18.39 -6.25 3.21
N GLY A 10 18.09 -6.33 4.50
CA GLY A 10 18.13 -5.18 5.41
C GLY A 10 17.09 -4.08 5.13
N ALA A 11 16.08 -4.32 4.29
CA ALA A 11 15.08 -3.31 3.95
C ALA A 11 14.33 -2.79 5.18
N ARG A 12 14.18 -1.46 5.26
CA ARG A 12 13.46 -0.77 6.35
C ARG A 12 12.32 0.08 5.80
N ILE A 13 11.29 0.27 6.61
CA ILE A 13 10.14 1.12 6.28
C ILE A 13 10.55 2.58 6.48
N ALA A 14 10.47 3.37 5.40
CA ALA A 14 10.76 4.80 5.44
C ALA A 14 9.91 5.53 6.49
N GLY A 15 10.53 6.46 7.23
CA GLY A 15 9.93 7.21 8.33
C GLY A 15 9.94 6.49 9.68
N SER A 16 9.58 5.21 9.73
CA SER A 16 9.52 4.46 11.01
C SER A 16 10.81 3.73 11.39
N GLY A 17 11.68 3.44 10.42
CA GLY A 17 12.89 2.64 10.64
C GLY A 17 12.63 1.18 11.05
N LYS A 18 11.37 0.72 11.08
CA LYS A 18 11.03 -0.68 11.36
C LYS A 18 11.49 -1.59 10.23
N SER A 19 11.80 -2.85 10.56
CA SER A 19 12.14 -3.85 9.55
C SER A 19 10.97 -4.04 8.58
N SER A 20 11.27 -4.03 7.28
CA SER A 20 10.29 -4.29 6.23
C SER A 20 10.06 -5.79 6.07
N LEU A 21 8.86 -6.20 5.68
CA LEU A 21 8.58 -7.59 5.34
C LEU A 21 9.31 -8.05 4.06
N HIS A 22 9.78 -7.12 3.22
CA HIS A 22 10.73 -7.43 2.14
C HIS A 22 12.07 -7.96 2.68
N ALA A 23 12.49 -7.59 3.89
CA ALA A 23 13.73 -8.06 4.49
C ALA A 23 13.65 -9.51 5.00
N SER A 24 12.47 -10.14 4.93
CA SER A 24 12.23 -11.50 5.41
C SER A 24 11.49 -12.38 4.40
N CYS A 25 11.52 -12.03 3.11
CA CYS A 25 10.83 -12.77 2.03
C CYS A 25 9.31 -12.85 2.19
N ARG A 26 8.72 -11.88 2.90
CA ARG A 26 7.31 -11.88 3.31
C ARG A 26 6.45 -10.85 2.57
N ALA A 27 7.03 -10.16 1.59
CA ALA A 27 6.34 -9.14 0.80
C ALA A 27 6.74 -9.18 -0.68
N VAL A 28 5.83 -8.72 -1.53
CA VAL A 28 6.00 -8.60 -2.98
C VAL A 28 5.42 -7.27 -3.45
N ASP A 29 6.21 -6.55 -4.25
CA ASP A 29 5.78 -5.39 -5.02
C ASP A 29 5.62 -5.80 -6.48
N PHE A 30 4.47 -5.52 -7.07
CA PHE A 30 4.21 -5.86 -8.46
C PHE A 30 3.25 -4.86 -9.12
N LYS A 31 3.27 -4.86 -10.45
CA LYS A 31 2.39 -4.03 -11.27
C LYS A 31 1.59 -4.90 -12.23
N PRO A 32 0.25 -4.97 -12.07
CA PRO A 32 -0.61 -5.54 -13.09
C PRO A 32 -0.47 -4.76 -14.40
N THR A 33 -0.37 -5.47 -15.52
CA THR A 33 -0.29 -4.86 -16.85
C THR A 33 -1.64 -4.35 -17.33
N ARG A 34 -2.73 -4.89 -16.79
CA ARG A 34 -4.13 -4.52 -17.07
C ARG A 34 -4.95 -4.65 -15.79
N ASN A 35 -6.14 -4.04 -15.77
CA ASN A 35 -7.14 -4.23 -14.71
C ASN A 35 -6.67 -3.89 -13.28
N HIS A 36 -5.73 -2.93 -13.13
CA HIS A 36 -5.14 -2.57 -11.84
C HIS A 36 -6.19 -2.36 -10.73
N ALA A 37 -7.25 -1.60 -11.01
CA ALA A 37 -8.32 -1.33 -10.04
C ALA A 37 -9.05 -2.60 -9.57
N LYS A 38 -9.34 -3.55 -10.49
CA LYS A 38 -10.00 -4.81 -10.16
C LYS A 38 -9.09 -5.71 -9.32
N VAL A 39 -7.80 -5.77 -9.65
CA VAL A 39 -6.81 -6.53 -8.88
C VAL A 39 -6.70 -5.98 -7.45
N VAL A 40 -6.60 -4.65 -7.30
CA VAL A 40 -6.59 -4.00 -5.98
C VAL A 40 -7.87 -4.32 -5.21
N ALA A 41 -9.04 -4.18 -5.83
CA ALA A 41 -10.31 -4.47 -5.17
C ALA A 41 -10.38 -5.92 -4.67
N TRP A 42 -9.99 -6.88 -5.51
CA TRP A 42 -9.95 -8.29 -5.14
C TRP A 42 -8.96 -8.56 -4.00
N LEU A 43 -7.74 -8.02 -4.06
CA LEU A 43 -6.75 -8.20 -2.99
C LEU A 43 -7.21 -7.61 -1.68
N LYS A 44 -7.82 -6.41 -1.70
CA LYS A 44 -8.34 -5.80 -0.47
C LYS A 44 -9.42 -6.65 0.19
N ALA A 45 -10.23 -7.35 -0.61
CA ALA A 45 -11.30 -8.21 -0.13
C ALA A 45 -10.85 -9.62 0.28
N ASN A 46 -9.80 -10.17 -0.33
CA ASN A 46 -9.46 -11.59 -0.20
C ASN A 46 -8.09 -11.86 0.45
N HIS A 47 -7.16 -10.90 0.45
CA HIS A 47 -5.80 -11.13 0.94
C HIS A 47 -5.73 -11.02 2.47
N GLY A 48 -5.24 -12.06 3.14
CA GLY A 48 -5.20 -12.13 4.61
C GLY A 48 -4.14 -11.25 5.29
N GLY A 49 -3.12 -10.78 4.56
CA GLY A 49 -2.09 -9.89 5.09
C GLY A 49 -2.22 -8.45 4.59
N GLY A 50 -1.14 -7.67 4.63
CA GLY A 50 -1.16 -6.27 4.21
C GLY A 50 -1.35 -6.09 2.70
N VAL A 51 -2.13 -5.07 2.32
CA VAL A 51 -2.30 -4.64 0.92
C VAL A 51 -2.11 -3.13 0.82
N GLY A 52 -1.07 -2.74 0.11
CA GLY A 52 -0.70 -1.36 -0.18
C GLY A 52 -0.84 -1.05 -1.65
N THR A 53 -1.15 0.21 -1.96
CA THR A 53 -1.15 0.71 -3.33
C THR A 53 -0.36 1.99 -3.41
N TYR A 54 0.44 2.14 -4.46
CA TYR A 54 1.21 3.33 -4.70
C TYR A 54 0.81 3.97 -6.03
N SER A 55 0.92 5.29 -6.13
CA SER A 55 0.54 6.05 -7.34
C SER A 55 1.66 7.01 -7.78
N GLY A 56 1.48 7.71 -8.90
CA GLY A 56 2.51 8.58 -9.49
C GLY A 56 3.68 7.77 -10.07
N SER A 57 4.91 8.24 -9.85
CA SER A 57 6.14 7.58 -10.31
C SER A 57 6.37 6.21 -9.68
N MET A 58 5.75 5.93 -8.53
CA MET A 58 5.81 4.64 -7.84
C MET A 58 4.54 3.80 -8.06
N ASN A 59 3.89 3.83 -9.23
CA ASN A 59 2.62 3.11 -9.43
C ASN A 59 2.77 1.56 -9.39
N HIS A 60 2.55 0.96 -8.21
CA HIS A 60 2.60 -0.48 -7.96
C HIS A 60 1.70 -0.90 -6.79
N ILE A 61 1.49 -2.21 -6.66
CA ILE A 61 0.77 -2.86 -5.56
C ILE A 61 1.80 -3.55 -4.67
N HIS A 62 1.63 -3.39 -3.36
CA HIS A 62 2.38 -4.10 -2.32
C HIS A 62 1.45 -5.11 -1.65
N ILE A 63 1.91 -6.35 -1.48
CA ILE A 63 1.25 -7.33 -0.63
C ILE A 63 2.25 -7.96 0.33
N ASP A 64 1.80 -8.32 1.52
CA ASP A 64 2.61 -9.01 2.52
C ASP A 64 1.76 -9.99 3.35
N ASN A 65 2.39 -10.91 4.09
CA ASN A 65 1.69 -11.84 4.98
C ASN A 65 1.78 -11.43 6.47
N GLY A 66 1.88 -10.13 6.73
CA GLY A 66 1.87 -9.53 8.06
C GLY A 66 0.46 -9.18 8.53
N ALA A 67 0.34 -8.08 9.27
CA ALA A 67 -0.94 -7.60 9.79
C ALA A 67 -1.92 -7.24 8.67
N TYR A 68 -3.22 -7.41 8.93
CA TYR A 68 -4.28 -7.04 7.99
C TYR A 68 -4.41 -5.50 7.90
N VAL A 69 -3.64 -4.89 7.00
CA VAL A 69 -3.62 -3.43 6.79
C VAL A 69 -3.96 -3.06 5.35
N ARG A 70 -4.57 -1.88 5.16
CA ARG A 70 -4.97 -1.34 3.86
C ARG A 70 -4.49 0.09 3.74
N PHE A 71 -3.66 0.40 2.75
CA PHE A 71 -3.13 1.75 2.57
C PHE A 71 -2.97 2.16 1.11
N HIS A 72 -2.88 3.47 0.90
CA HIS A 72 -2.58 4.08 -0.40
C HIS A 72 -1.54 5.18 -0.21
N ARG A 73 -0.47 5.19 -1.03
CA ARG A 73 0.64 6.15 -0.95
C ARG A 73 1.03 6.67 -2.32
N GLY A 74 0.76 7.94 -2.59
CA GLY A 74 1.21 8.63 -3.80
C GLY A 74 0.27 9.77 -4.15
N GLY A 75 0.84 10.95 -4.41
CA GLY A 75 0.14 12.19 -4.77
C GLY A 75 -0.83 12.68 -3.69
N GLY A 76 -0.51 13.80 -3.04
CA GLY A 76 -1.31 14.36 -1.95
C GLY A 76 -2.81 14.43 -2.27
N ARG A 77 -3.59 13.56 -1.64
CA ARG A 77 -4.97 13.88 -1.30
C ARG A 77 -4.95 14.31 0.16
N SER A 78 -4.83 15.62 0.35
CA SER A 78 -5.28 16.27 1.58
C SER A 78 -6.65 15.67 1.89
N TYR A 79 -6.77 14.98 3.02
CA TYR A 79 -8.08 14.70 3.59
C TYR A 79 -8.80 16.05 3.64
N ALA A 80 -9.92 16.19 2.94
CA ALA A 80 -10.76 17.36 3.09
C ALA A 80 -11.04 17.50 4.59
N LYS A 81 -10.46 18.53 5.22
CA LYS A 81 -10.75 18.86 6.62
C LYS A 81 -12.27 18.96 6.67
N LYS A 82 -12.94 18.11 7.46
CA LYS A 82 -14.35 18.30 7.79
C LYS A 82 -14.46 19.74 8.25
N ARG A 83 -15.14 20.61 7.48
CA ARG A 83 -15.59 21.89 7.98
C ARG A 83 -16.59 21.54 9.08
N THR A 84 -16.14 21.58 10.33
CA THR A 84 -17.05 21.69 11.46
C THR A 84 -17.83 22.98 11.25
N SER A 85 -19.02 22.87 10.66
CA SER A 85 -20.00 23.94 10.81
C SER A 85 -20.38 23.91 12.28
N SER A 86 -19.72 24.76 13.08
CA SER A 86 -20.32 25.23 14.32
C SER A 86 -21.65 25.85 13.93
N ARG A 87 -22.73 25.09 14.16
CA ARG A 87 -24.09 25.59 14.16
C ARG A 87 -24.56 25.57 15.60
N LYS A 88 -24.95 26.77 16.06
CA LYS A 88 -25.79 27.09 17.23
C LYS A 88 -25.15 26.85 18.60
N ALA A 89 -25.44 27.65 19.62
CA ALA A 89 -26.65 28.44 19.88
C ALA A 89 -26.36 29.93 20.15
#